data_AF-A0A1F8U8Q2-F1
#
_entry.id   AF-A0A1F8U8Q2-F1
#
_cell.length_a   1.000
_cell.length_b   1.000
_cell.length_c   1.000
_cell.angle_alpha   90.00
_cell.angle_beta   90.00
_cell.angle_gamma   90.00
#
_symmetry.space_group_name_H-M   'P 1'
#
loop_
_entity.id
_entity.type
_entity.pdbx_description
1 polymer ?
#
loop_
_entity_poly.entity_id
_entity_poly.type
_entity_poly.pdbx_seq_one_letter_code
_entity_poly.pdbx_strand_id
1 'polypeptide(L)'
;MYLFIILAAAIAIFIAYIPELFPRCSCCEKVKPRPFIRLHRAVSISPGFKGNRSVCTKCCRKYDIDSLNDLDKLAIIKRRLKLQMLAKNDP
;
A
#
# COMPACT_ATOMS: atom_id res chain seq x y z
N MET A 1 14.22 -33.20 -18.29
CA MET A 1 15.02 -32.29 -17.44
C MET A 1 14.79 -30.81 -17.78
N TYR A 2 15.03 -30.36 -19.01
CA TYR A 2 14.80 -28.96 -19.43
C TYR A 2 13.36 -28.45 -19.27
N LEU A 3 12.37 -29.29 -19.52
CA LEU A 3 10.95 -28.92 -19.39
C LEU A 3 10.57 -28.58 -17.93
N PHE A 4 11.13 -29.30 -16.96
CA PHE A 4 10.96 -28.99 -15.54
C PHE A 4 11.65 -27.68 -15.13
N ILE A 5 12.83 -27.39 -15.70
CA ILE A 5 13.56 -26.14 -15.43
C ILE A 5 12.79 -24.94 -15.98
N ILE A 6 12.25 -25.04 -17.19
CA ILE A 6 11.43 -23.99 -17.81
C ILE A 6 10.16 -23.74 -16.99
N LEU A 7 9.48 -24.82 -16.56
CA LEU A 7 8.28 -24.72 -15.75
C LEU A 7 8.56 -24.05 -14.40
N ALA A 8 9.64 -24.45 -13.73
CA ALA A 8 10.05 -23.87 -12.46
C ALA A 8 10.41 -22.38 -12.59
N ALA A 9 11.14 -22.00 -13.65
CA ALA A 9 11.48 -20.61 -13.93
C ALA A 9 10.23 -19.75 -14.19
N ALA A 10 9.26 -20.25 -14.96
CA ALA A 10 8.01 -19.54 -15.22
C ALA A 10 7.19 -19.30 -13.93
N ILE A 11 7.12 -20.30 -13.04
CA ILE A 11 6.45 -20.17 -11.75
C ILE A 11 7.16 -19.16 -10.85
N ALA A 12 8.50 -19.21 -10.78
CA ALA A 12 9.29 -18.27 -9.97
C ALA A 12 9.10 -16.81 -10.43
N ILE A 13 9.11 -16.59 -11.75
CA ILE A 13 8.80 -15.29 -12.35
C ILE A 13 7.38 -14.86 -11.97
N PHE A 14 6.40 -15.74 -12.14
CA PHE A 14 5.00 -15.42 -11.81
C PHE A 14 4.85 -14.99 -10.35
N ILE A 15 5.45 -15.71 -9.41
CA ILE A 15 5.41 -15.40 -7.98
C ILE A 15 6.08 -14.05 -7.68
N ALA A 16 7.20 -13.75 -8.33
CA ALA A 16 7.92 -12.49 -8.14
C ALA A 16 7.08 -11.26 -8.55
N TYR A 17 6.20 -11.39 -9.55
CA TYR A 17 5.33 -10.31 -10.02
C TYR A 17 4.00 -10.17 -9.25
N ILE A 18 3.57 -11.16 -8.46
CA ILE A 18 2.36 -11.08 -7.61
C ILE A 18 2.25 -9.79 -6.78
N PRO A 19 3.29 -9.35 -6.03
CA PRO A 19 3.19 -8.13 -5.22
C PRO A 19 2.95 -6.86 -6.04
N GLU A 20 3.30 -6.89 -7.33
CA GLU A 20 3.16 -5.77 -8.27
C GLU A 20 1.80 -5.77 -8.97
N LEU A 21 1.22 -6.96 -9.21
CA LEU A 21 -0.15 -7.09 -9.72
C LEU A 21 -1.20 -6.78 -8.66
N PHE A 22 -0.91 -7.08 -7.38
CA PHE A 22 -1.87 -6.95 -6.29
C PHE A 22 -1.34 -6.11 -5.11
N PRO A 23 -1.13 -4.79 -5.29
CA PRO A 23 -0.69 -3.94 -4.19
C PRO A 23 -1.77 -3.78 -3.12
N ARG A 24 -1.34 -3.58 -1.87
CA ARG A 24 -2.23 -3.29 -0.73
C ARG A 24 -2.52 -1.80 -0.63
N CYS A 25 -3.79 -1.44 -0.47
CA CYS A 25 -4.18 -0.04 -0.26
C CYS A 25 -3.75 0.45 1.14
N SER A 26 -3.05 1.58 1.26
CA SER A 26 -2.62 2.14 2.55
C SER A 26 -3.77 2.68 3.40
N CYS A 27 -4.87 3.12 2.79
CA CYS A 27 -6.03 3.63 3.54
C CYS A 27 -6.94 2.51 4.04
N CYS A 28 -7.13 1.49 3.19
CA CYS A 28 -8.21 0.52 3.31
C CYS A 28 -7.70 -0.90 3.58
N GLU A 29 -6.37 -1.09 3.54
CA GLU A 29 -5.58 -2.30 3.83
C GLU A 29 -5.94 -3.56 3.00
N LYS A 30 -6.96 -3.46 2.15
CA LYS A 30 -7.36 -4.48 1.19
C LYS A 30 -6.37 -4.56 0.04
N VAL A 31 -6.04 -5.80 -0.34
CA VAL A 31 -5.35 -6.14 -1.58
C VAL A 31 -6.28 -5.83 -2.74
N LYS A 32 -5.79 -5.13 -3.77
CA LYS A 32 -6.58 -4.83 -4.97
C LYS A 32 -5.81 -5.09 -6.25
N PRO A 33 -6.50 -5.43 -7.35
CA PRO A 33 -5.88 -5.52 -8.66
C PRO A 33 -5.32 -4.16 -9.07
N ARG A 34 -4.18 -4.15 -9.76
CA ARG A 34 -3.51 -2.96 -10.30
C ARG A 34 -4.44 -1.92 -10.97
N PRO A 35 -5.43 -2.25 -11.81
CA PRO A 35 -6.30 -1.24 -12.43
C PRO A 35 -7.17 -0.45 -11.44
N PHE A 36 -7.41 -0.98 -10.24
CA PHE A 36 -8.17 -0.27 -9.20
C PHE A 36 -7.29 0.65 -8.35
N ILE A 37 -6.00 0.72 -8.63
CA ILE A 37 -5.03 1.52 -7.91
C ILE A 37 -4.71 2.75 -8.73
N ARG A 38 -4.98 3.92 -8.14
CA ARG A 38 -4.80 5.22 -8.80
C ARG A 38 -3.42 5.79 -8.50
N LEU A 39 -2.95 5.61 -7.26
CA LEU A 39 -1.60 5.98 -6.85
C LEU A 39 -0.85 4.73 -6.43
N HIS A 40 0.30 4.49 -7.04
CA HIS A 40 1.26 3.46 -6.63
C HIS A 40 2.65 4.05 -6.71
N ARG A 41 3.37 4.10 -5.58
CA ARG A 41 4.75 4.59 -5.54
C ARG A 41 5.56 3.78 -4.54
N ALA A 42 6.73 3.33 -4.99
CA ALA A 42 7.78 2.85 -4.11
C ALA A 42 8.31 4.05 -3.31
N VAL A 43 8.24 3.96 -1.99
CA VAL A 43 8.81 4.96 -1.07
C VAL A 43 10.03 4.34 -0.40
N SER A 44 11.04 5.16 -0.14
CA SER A 44 12.22 4.73 0.60
C SER A 44 11.80 4.10 1.93
N ILE A 45 12.27 2.88 2.19
CA ILE A 45 12.04 2.17 3.45
C ILE A 45 12.69 3.00 4.57
N SER A 46 11.86 3.65 5.37
CA SER A 46 12.27 4.30 6.61
C SER A 46 11.64 3.57 7.79
N PRO A 47 12.28 3.56 8.97
CA PRO A 47 11.75 2.87 10.14
C PRO A 47 10.34 3.40 10.46
N GLY A 48 9.34 2.50 10.35
CA GLY A 48 7.91 2.82 10.54
C GLY A 48 7.09 3.03 9.26
N PHE A 49 7.71 3.04 8.07
CA PHE A 49 7.01 3.20 6.80
C PHE A 49 7.15 1.98 5.88
N LYS A 50 6.04 1.53 5.30
CA LYS A 50 6.01 0.43 4.30
C LYS A 50 6.65 0.91 3.01
N GLY A 51 7.60 0.12 2.46
CA GLY A 51 8.37 0.45 1.26
C GLY A 51 7.55 0.67 -0.02
N ASN A 52 6.31 0.19 -0.09
CA ASN A 52 5.38 0.51 -1.17
C ASN A 52 4.10 1.11 -0.62
N ARG A 53 3.72 2.29 -1.12
CA ARG A 53 2.43 2.92 -0.82
C ARG A 53 1.55 2.90 -2.05
N SER A 54 0.34 2.37 -1.87
CA SER A 54 -0.68 2.34 -2.92
C SER A 54 -2.01 2.80 -2.38
N VAL A 55 -2.77 3.53 -3.19
CA VAL A 55 -4.12 3.97 -2.85
C VAL A 55 -5.06 3.60 -3.98
N CYS A 56 -6.13 2.91 -3.63
CA CYS A 56 -7.15 2.56 -4.60
C CYS A 56 -8.04 3.75 -4.96
N THR A 57 -8.57 3.76 -6.18
CA THR A 57 -9.50 4.77 -6.69
C THR A 57 -10.64 5.09 -5.74
N LYS A 58 -11.24 4.07 -5.11
CA LYS A 58 -12.31 4.25 -4.11
C LYS A 58 -11.86 5.07 -2.90
N CYS A 59 -10.65 4.80 -2.39
CA CYS A 59 -10.13 5.51 -1.22
C CYS A 59 -9.54 6.88 -1.62
N CYS A 60 -9.04 7.05 -2.85
CA CYS A 60 -8.73 8.36 -3.42
C CYS A 60 -9.96 9.26 -3.46
N ARG A 61 -11.09 8.78 -4.00
CA ARG A 61 -12.34 9.57 -4.04
C ARG A 61 -12.91 9.85 -2.65
N LYS A 62 -12.81 8.90 -1.71
CA LYS A 62 -13.37 9.04 -0.36
C LYS A 62 -12.64 10.08 0.49
N TYR A 63 -11.32 10.17 0.34
CA TYR A 63 -10.45 11.01 1.16
C TYR A 63 -9.80 12.14 0.37
N ASP A 64 -10.28 12.40 -0.85
CA ASP A 64 -9.79 13.42 -1.77
C ASP A 64 -8.25 13.37 -1.97
N ILE A 65 -7.74 12.16 -2.23
CA ILE A 65 -6.30 11.89 -2.38
C ILE A 65 -5.95 11.87 -3.87
N ASP A 66 -5.42 12.98 -4.35
CA ASP A 66 -4.89 13.10 -5.71
C ASP A 66 -3.35 13.02 -5.76
N SER A 67 -2.66 13.28 -4.64
CA SER A 67 -1.20 13.17 -4.55
C SER A 67 -0.71 12.33 -3.36
N LEU A 68 0.55 11.91 -3.39
CA LEU A 68 1.17 11.29 -2.20
C LEU A 68 1.25 12.25 -1.02
N ASN A 69 1.37 13.55 -1.28
CA ASN A 69 1.47 14.55 -0.23
C ASN A 69 0.17 14.58 0.60
N ASP A 70 -0.98 14.37 -0.06
CA ASP A 70 -2.28 14.30 0.63
C ASP A 70 -2.40 13.01 1.46
N LEU A 71 -1.80 11.91 0.99
CA LEU A 71 -1.69 10.68 1.77
C LEU A 71 -0.83 10.89 3.03
N ASP A 72 0.28 11.62 2.93
CA ASP A 72 1.15 11.95 4.08
C ASP A 72 0.43 12.86 5.08
N LYS A 73 -0.28 13.89 4.61
CA LYS A 73 -1.13 14.74 5.47
C LYS A 73 -2.17 13.92 6.22
N LEU A 74 -2.88 13.01 5.53
CA LEU A 74 -3.83 12.09 6.17
C LEU A 74 -3.18 11.20 7.22
N ALA A 75 -1.99 10.67 6.95
CA ALA A 75 -1.25 9.86 7.91
C ALA A 75 -0.88 10.67 9.17
N ILE A 76 -0.45 11.92 9.01
CA ILE A 76 -0.14 12.83 10.12
C ILE A 76 -1.39 13.13 10.94
N ILE A 77 -2.50 13.50 10.30
CA ILE A 77 -3.77 13.79 10.97
C ILE A 77 -4.25 12.57 11.76
N LYS A 78 -4.24 11.39 11.13
CA LYS A 78 -4.64 10.13 11.80
C LYS A 78 -3.76 9.83 13.01
N ARG A 79 -2.45 10.09 12.92
CA ARG A 79 -1.52 9.91 14.05
C ARG A 79 -1.81 10.89 15.18
N ARG A 80 -2.07 12.17 14.87
CA ARG A 80 -2.45 13.18 15.87
C ARG A 80 -3.76 12.82 16.57
N LEU A 81 -4.79 12.44 15.81
CA LEU A 81 -6.07 12.00 16.38
C LEU A 81 -5.91 10.77 17.27
N LYS A 82 -5.10 9.78 16.86
CA LYS A 82 -4.82 8.60 17.68
C LYS A 82 -4.12 8.97 19.00
N LEU A 83 -3.14 9.87 18.95
CA LEU A 83 -2.45 10.36 20.16
C LEU A 83 -3.40 11.13 21.09
N GLN A 84 -4.30 11.96 20.54
CA GLN A 84 -5.31 12.66 21.35
C GLN A 84 -6.31 11.70 21.99
N MET A 85 -6.74 10.66 21.28
CA MET A 85 -7.61 9.62 21.85
C MET A 85 -6.91 8.84 22.97
N LEU A 86 -5.63 8.52 22.81
CA LEU A 86 -4.83 7.86 23.85
C LEU A 86 -4.69 8.77 25.08
N ALA A 87 -4.28 10.03 24.89
CA ALA A 87 -4.14 11.00 25.97
C ALA A 87 -5.46 11.32 26.71
N LYS A 88 -6.61 11.13 26.06
CA LYS A 88 -7.93 11.30 26.68
C LYS A 88 -8.38 10.06 27.46
N ASN A 89 -7.78 8.90 27.20
CA ASN A 89 -8.11 7.62 27.83
C ASN A 89 -7.11 7.22 28.94
N ASP A 90 -6.04 7.99 29.15
CA ASP A 90 -5.19 7.90 30.34
C ASP A 90 -5.81 8.80 31.43
N PRO A 91 -6.32 8.23 32.55
CA PRO A 91 -6.98 8.97 33.64
C PRO A 91 -6.02 9.83 34.47
#